data_AF-A0A0X3W7N7-F1
#
_entry.id   AF-A0A0X3W7N7-F1
#
_cell.length_a   1.000
_cell.length_b   1.000
_cell.length_c   1.000
_cell.angle_alpha   90.00
_cell.angle_beta   90.00
_cell.angle_gamma   90.00
#
_symmetry.space_group_name_H-M   'P 1'
#
loop_
_entity.id
_entity.type
_entity.pdbx_description
1 polymer ?
#
loop_
_entity_poly.entity_id
_entity_poly.type
_entity_poly.pdbx_seq_one_letter_code
_entity_poly.pdbx_strand_id
1 'polypeptide(L)'
;MAALVPQIADAPLEHLNFGLTLTRVLACSTKRGIRTSPTVAVLGKAFANVEGSVRCLAPELSLIEVFKGEMQSVMMSLAAETVSKEQMARTALELMLGIGSVTDQMSGLMRGRPFTSPAEG
;
A
#
# COMPACT_ATOMS: atom_id res chain seq x y z
N MET A 1 -3.37 18.96 17.59
CA MET A 1 -3.74 17.89 16.62
C MET A 1 -3.75 16.51 17.27
N ALA A 2 -2.71 16.11 18.02
CA ALA A 2 -2.59 14.78 18.63
C ALA A 2 -3.68 14.40 19.66
N ALA A 3 -4.37 15.37 20.26
CA ALA A 3 -5.50 15.12 21.18
C ALA A 3 -6.86 14.94 20.46
N LEU A 4 -6.97 15.37 19.21
CA LEU A 4 -8.20 15.30 18.42
C LEU A 4 -8.36 13.95 17.72
N VAL A 5 -7.24 13.36 17.28
CA VAL A 5 -7.24 12.05 16.61
C VAL A 5 -7.81 10.94 17.51
N PRO A 6 -7.41 10.81 18.80
CA PRO A 6 -7.96 9.79 19.70
C PRO A 6 -9.46 10.00 20.02
N GLN A 7 -9.91 11.25 20.10
CA GLN A 7 -11.32 11.55 20.39
C GLN A 7 -12.24 11.23 19.21
N ILE A 8 -11.74 11.36 17.99
CA ILE A 8 -12.46 11.00 16.75
C ILE A 8 -12.35 9.49 16.49
N ALA A 9 -11.25 8.87 16.95
CA ALA A 9 -10.91 7.47 16.78
C ALA A 9 -11.85 6.50 17.51
N ASP A 10 -12.16 6.80 18.76
CA ASP A 10 -12.97 5.93 19.62
C ASP A 10 -14.47 6.29 19.59
N ALA A 11 -14.85 7.32 18.83
CA ALA A 11 -16.23 7.79 18.74
C ALA A 11 -17.04 6.97 17.73
N PRO A 12 -18.31 6.62 18.04
CA PRO A 12 -19.22 6.04 17.06
C PRO A 12 -19.51 7.04 15.94
N LEU A 13 -19.85 6.52 14.75
CA LEU A 13 -20.19 7.33 13.58
C LEU A 13 -21.37 8.29 13.81
N GLU A 14 -22.22 7.99 14.79
CA GLU A 14 -23.23 8.91 15.30
C GLU A 14 -22.67 10.31 15.63
N HIS A 15 -21.47 10.39 16.20
CA HIS A 15 -20.87 11.63 16.69
C HIS A 15 -19.77 12.19 15.76
N LEU A 16 -19.37 11.43 14.75
CA LEU A 16 -18.40 11.88 13.76
C LEU A 16 -18.96 13.07 12.97
N ASN A 17 -18.15 14.08 12.66
CA ASN A 17 -18.56 15.24 11.84
C ASN A 17 -17.40 15.69 10.94
N PHE A 18 -16.75 14.75 10.25
CA PHE A 18 -15.54 15.02 9.47
C PHE A 18 -15.83 15.91 8.26
N GLY A 19 -16.80 15.52 7.43
CA GLY A 19 -17.12 16.26 6.20
C GLY A 19 -17.52 17.71 6.51
N LEU A 20 -18.36 17.89 7.53
CA LEU A 20 -18.81 19.20 8.00
C LEU A 20 -17.66 20.05 8.58
N THR A 21 -16.76 19.43 9.35
CA THR A 21 -15.57 20.09 9.90
C THR A 21 -14.62 20.52 8.78
N LEU A 22 -14.37 19.65 7.81
CA LEU A 22 -13.50 19.96 6.67
C LEU A 22 -14.08 21.13 5.84
N THR A 23 -15.37 21.13 5.54
CA THR A 23 -16.01 22.24 4.82
C THR A 23 -15.95 23.55 5.60
N ARG A 24 -16.07 23.52 6.94
CA ARG A 24 -15.89 24.71 7.79
C ARG A 24 -14.46 25.26 7.71
N VAL A 25 -13.45 24.38 7.77
CA VAL A 25 -12.04 24.78 7.62
C VAL A 25 -11.80 25.41 6.24
N LEU A 26 -12.34 24.83 5.17
CA LEU A 26 -12.22 25.39 3.82
C LEU A 26 -12.91 26.76 3.68
N ALA A 27 -14.09 26.92 4.29
CA ALA A 27 -14.79 28.20 4.30
C ALA A 27 -14.00 29.28 5.05
N CYS A 28 -13.44 28.94 6.22
CA CYS A 28 -12.54 29.82 6.97
C CYS A 28 -11.27 30.17 6.19
N SER A 29 -10.70 29.20 5.47
CA SER A 29 -9.50 29.38 4.65
C SER A 29 -9.78 30.36 3.50
N THR A 30 -10.89 30.17 2.80
CA THR A 30 -11.34 31.05 1.70
C THR A 30 -11.55 32.48 2.19
N LYS A 31 -12.20 32.67 3.35
CA LYS A 31 -12.39 34.00 3.97
C LYS A 31 -11.07 34.71 4.30
N ARG A 32 -9.98 33.97 4.49
CA ARG A 32 -8.64 34.51 4.78
C ARG A 32 -7.76 34.63 3.53
N GLY A 33 -8.32 34.42 2.34
CA GLY A 33 -7.55 34.44 1.08
C GLY A 33 -6.62 33.24 0.89
N ILE A 34 -6.75 32.20 1.71
CA ILE A 34 -5.97 30.96 1.56
C ILE A 34 -6.59 30.16 0.43
N ARG A 35 -5.83 29.98 -0.65
CA ARG A 35 -6.28 29.29 -1.85
C ARG A 35 -6.22 27.78 -1.63
N THR A 36 -7.38 27.15 -1.57
CA THR A 36 -7.51 25.69 -1.46
C THR A 36 -8.01 25.11 -2.79
N SER A 37 -7.56 23.91 -3.16
CA SER A 37 -8.05 23.25 -4.36
C SER A 37 -9.56 22.94 -4.25
N PRO A 38 -10.39 23.26 -5.27
CA PRO A 38 -11.81 22.93 -5.30
C PRO A 38 -12.11 21.45 -5.08
N THR A 39 -11.18 20.56 -5.49
CA THR A 39 -11.27 19.12 -5.28
C THR A 39 -11.42 18.77 -3.80
N VAL A 40 -10.78 19.53 -2.90
CA VAL A 40 -10.87 19.29 -1.45
C VAL A 40 -12.28 19.59 -0.93
N ALA A 41 -12.96 20.61 -1.49
CA ALA A 41 -14.34 20.93 -1.13
C ALA A 41 -15.32 19.87 -1.62
N VAL A 42 -15.11 19.35 -2.83
CA VAL A 42 -15.90 18.23 -3.38
C VAL A 42 -15.75 16.99 -2.51
N LEU A 43 -14.52 16.66 -2.10
CA LEU A 43 -14.26 15.56 -1.17
C LEU A 43 -14.95 15.77 0.17
N GLY A 44 -14.84 16.95 0.77
CA GLY A 44 -15.51 17.26 2.05
C GLY A 44 -17.03 17.06 1.99
N LYS A 45 -17.67 17.48 0.88
CA LYS A 45 -19.10 17.23 0.66
C LYS A 45 -19.41 15.74 0.50
N ALA A 46 -18.62 15.01 -0.29
CA ALA A 46 -18.81 13.58 -0.47
C ALA A 46 -18.70 12.81 0.86
N PHE A 47 -17.70 13.13 1.68
CA PHE A 47 -17.57 12.57 3.02
C PHE A 47 -18.79 12.90 3.90
N ALA A 48 -19.26 14.15 3.90
CA ALA A 48 -20.45 14.53 4.67
C ALA A 48 -21.70 13.73 4.26
N ASN A 49 -21.87 13.45 2.97
CA ASN A 49 -22.98 12.65 2.47
C ASN A 49 -22.89 11.18 2.91
N VAL A 50 -21.70 10.57 2.78
CA VAL A 50 -21.48 9.17 3.20
C VAL A 50 -21.65 9.05 4.71
N GLU A 51 -21.03 9.93 5.48
CA GLU A 51 -21.14 9.98 6.93
C GLU A 51 -22.59 10.13 7.39
N GLY A 52 -23.35 11.04 6.77
CA GLY A 52 -24.79 11.20 7.05
C GLY A 52 -25.61 9.97 6.70
N SER A 53 -25.31 9.32 5.57
CA SER A 53 -26.02 8.11 5.14
C SER A 53 -25.73 6.93 6.06
N VAL A 54 -24.46 6.70 6.40
CA VAL A 54 -24.06 5.62 7.31
C VAL A 54 -24.60 5.87 8.72
N ARG A 55 -24.59 7.11 9.20
CA ARG A 55 -25.21 7.47 10.49
C ARG A 55 -26.69 7.09 10.56
N CYS A 56 -27.44 7.22 9.46
CA CYS A 56 -28.85 6.84 9.43
C CYS A 56 -29.07 5.32 9.35
N LEU A 57 -28.12 4.57 8.78
CA LEU A 57 -28.28 3.14 8.49
C LEU A 57 -27.62 2.21 9.51
N ALA A 58 -26.47 2.60 10.04
CA ALA A 58 -25.63 1.82 10.95
C ALA A 58 -24.80 2.76 11.87
N PRO A 59 -25.46 3.53 12.75
CA PRO A 59 -24.80 4.50 13.64
C PRO A 59 -23.78 3.88 14.61
N GLU A 60 -23.95 2.60 14.93
CA GLU A 60 -23.12 1.81 15.85
C GLU A 60 -21.73 1.48 15.30
N LEU A 61 -21.49 1.67 14.01
CA LEU A 61 -20.20 1.39 13.39
C LEU A 61 -19.11 2.33 13.92
N SER A 62 -17.95 1.74 14.24
CA SER A 62 -16.71 2.46 14.51
C SER A 62 -15.94 2.68 13.22
N LEU A 63 -15.62 3.95 12.91
CA LEU A 63 -14.85 4.29 11.70
C LEU A 63 -13.47 3.61 11.71
N ILE A 64 -12.82 3.48 12.87
CA ILE A 64 -11.50 2.85 12.97
C ILE A 64 -11.58 1.35 12.77
N GLU A 65 -12.56 0.68 13.36
CA GLU A 65 -12.67 -0.78 13.21
C GLU A 65 -12.94 -1.14 11.75
N VAL A 66 -13.85 -0.41 11.10
CA VAL A 66 -14.12 -0.56 9.66
C VAL A 66 -12.86 -0.24 8.86
N PHE A 67 -12.21 0.89 9.12
CA PHE A 67 -10.99 1.28 8.42
C PHE A 67 -9.86 0.26 8.58
N LYS A 68 -9.69 -0.31 9.77
CA LYS A 68 -8.67 -1.34 10.04
C LYS A 68 -8.90 -2.60 9.21
N GLY A 69 -10.16 -3.05 9.10
CA GLY A 69 -10.52 -4.19 8.25
C GLY A 69 -10.26 -3.91 6.77
N GLU A 70 -10.72 -2.76 6.28
CA GLU A 70 -10.55 -2.37 4.87
C GLU A 70 -9.08 -2.12 4.50
N MET A 71 -8.30 -1.50 5.40
CA MET A 71 -6.88 -1.21 5.15
C MET A 71 -6.07 -2.50 4.97
N GLN A 72 -6.39 -3.57 5.72
CA GLN A 72 -5.77 -4.87 5.51
C GLN A 72 -6.07 -5.41 4.10
N SER A 73 -7.31 -5.28 3.63
CA SER A 73 -7.72 -5.69 2.28
C SER A 73 -6.96 -4.90 1.21
N VAL A 74 -6.94 -3.57 1.32
CA VAL A 74 -6.22 -2.68 0.38
C VAL A 74 -4.73 -3.00 0.35
N MET A 75 -4.10 -3.20 1.51
CA MET A 75 -2.68 -3.59 1.58
C MET A 75 -2.43 -4.94 0.94
N MET A 76 -3.30 -5.92 1.13
CA MET A 76 -3.21 -7.24 0.49
C MET A 76 -3.36 -7.14 -1.03
N SER A 77 -4.31 -6.34 -1.52
CA SER A 77 -4.49 -6.09 -2.95
C SER A 77 -3.27 -5.43 -3.57
N LEU A 78 -2.75 -4.38 -2.95
CA LEU A 78 -1.52 -3.70 -3.40
C LEU A 78 -0.31 -4.64 -3.35
N ALA A 79 -0.18 -5.45 -2.30
CA ALA A 79 0.89 -6.45 -2.20
C ALA A 79 0.80 -7.48 -3.33
N ALA A 80 -0.40 -8.00 -3.61
CA ALA A 80 -0.64 -8.93 -4.71
C ALA A 80 -0.32 -8.30 -6.08
N GLU A 81 -0.62 -7.02 -6.27
CA GLU A 81 -0.23 -6.28 -7.48
C GLU A 81 1.28 -6.06 -7.56
N THR A 82 1.98 -5.84 -6.44
CA THR A 82 3.46 -5.73 -6.44
C THR A 82 4.17 -7.06 -6.66
N VAL A 83 3.52 -8.20 -6.36
CA VAL A 83 3.94 -9.55 -6.78
C VAL A 83 3.52 -9.80 -8.25
N SER A 84 3.44 -8.73 -9.04
CA SER A 84 3.10 -8.70 -10.46
C SER A 84 3.77 -9.82 -11.25
N LYS A 85 3.08 -10.24 -12.32
CA LYS A 85 3.60 -11.13 -13.37
C LYS A 85 5.02 -10.76 -13.83
N GLU A 86 5.42 -9.49 -13.76
CA GLU A 86 6.77 -9.05 -14.09
C GLU A 86 7.84 -9.57 -13.11
N GLN A 87 7.56 -9.56 -11.81
CA GLN A 87 8.48 -10.10 -10.81
C GLN A 87 8.59 -11.62 -10.99
N MET A 88 7.45 -12.28 -11.24
CA MET A 88 7.38 -13.72 -11.52
C MET A 88 8.13 -14.10 -12.81
N ALA A 89 8.00 -13.30 -13.87
CA ALA A 89 8.72 -13.48 -15.13
C ALA A 89 10.22 -13.25 -14.99
N ARG A 90 10.64 -12.24 -14.20
CA ARG A 90 12.06 -12.03 -13.87
C ARG A 90 12.64 -13.20 -13.10
N THR A 91 11.96 -13.67 -12.05
CA THR A 91 12.40 -14.84 -11.28
C THR A 91 12.45 -16.10 -12.16
N ALA A 92 11.49 -16.29 -13.07
CA ALA A 92 11.53 -17.39 -14.03
C ALA A 92 12.72 -17.30 -15.01
N LEU A 93 13.00 -16.10 -15.54
CA LEU A 93 14.16 -15.87 -16.42
C LEU A 93 15.48 -16.08 -15.67
N GLU A 94 15.60 -15.60 -14.43
CA GLU A 94 16.79 -15.81 -13.59
C GLU A 94 17.01 -17.30 -13.27
N LEU A 95 15.94 -18.06 -13.03
CA LEU A 95 16.02 -19.52 -12.88
C LEU A 95 16.49 -20.20 -14.16
N MET A 96 15.96 -19.82 -15.32
CA MET A 96 16.37 -20.38 -16.62
C MET A 96 17.85 -20.07 -16.91
N LEU A 97 18.30 -18.84 -16.65
CA LEU A 97 19.68 -18.42 -16.86
C LEU A 97 20.64 -19.02 -15.81
N GLY A 98 20.18 -19.15 -14.56
CA GLY A 98 20.93 -19.75 -13.46
C GLY A 98 21.25 -21.22 -13.72
N ILE A 99 20.30 -22.00 -14.26
CA ILE A 99 20.51 -23.42 -14.57
C ILE A 99 21.59 -23.61 -15.64
N GLY A 100 21.60 -22.77 -16.69
CA GLY A 100 22.62 -22.86 -17.75
C GLY A 100 24.05 -22.56 -17.27
N SER A 101 24.20 -21.58 -16.38
CA SER A 101 25.51 -21.16 -15.87
C SER A 101 26.15 -22.13 -14.88
N VAL A 102 25.36 -22.94 -14.16
CA VAL A 102 25.88 -23.97 -13.24
C VAL A 102 26.44 -25.16 -14.03
N THR A 103 25.80 -25.56 -15.13
CA THR A 103 26.29 -26.62 -16.03
C THR A 103 27.57 -26.24 -16.77
N ASP A 104 27.69 -24.99 -17.22
CA ASP A 104 28.91 -24.53 -17.92
C ASP A 104 30.09 -24.39 -16.95
N GLN A 105 29.88 -23.87 -15.74
CA GLN A 105 30.94 -23.77 -14.73
C GLN A 105 31.42 -25.15 -14.25
N MET A 106 30.52 -26.13 -14.11
CA MET A 106 30.88 -27.49 -13.71
C MET A 106 31.63 -28.24 -14.82
N SER A 107 31.27 -28.00 -16.07
CA SER A 107 31.97 -28.55 -17.25
C SER A 107 33.35 -27.92 -17.45
N GLY A 108 33.48 -26.61 -17.22
CA GLY A 108 34.76 -25.90 -17.24
C GLY A 108 35.73 -26.37 -16.15
N LEU A 109 35.22 -26.67 -14.95
CA LEU A 109 36.02 -27.16 -13.83
C LEU A 109 36.55 -28.60 -14.07
N MET A 110 35.76 -29.46 -14.73
CA MET A 110 36.22 -30.82 -15.09
C MET A 110 37.22 -30.83 -16.24
N ARG A 111 37.21 -29.81 -17.11
CA ARG A 111 38.12 -29.71 -18.28
C ARG A 111 39.49 -29.09 -17.94
N GLY A 112 39.64 -28.52 -16.74
CA GLY A 112 40.83 -27.76 -16.31
C GLY A 112 41.90 -28.53 -15.53
N ARG A 113 41.89 -29.87 -15.44
CA ARG A 113 43.00 -30.64 -14.82
C ARG A 113 44.04 -31.06 -15.88
N PRO A 114 45.25 -30.46 -15.91
CA PRO A 114 46.34 -30.99 -16.72
C PRO A 114 46.94 -32.24 -16.04
N PHE A 115 47.11 -33.31 -16.81
CA PHE A 115 47.84 -34.52 -16.44
C PHE A 115 49.30 -34.15 -16.16
N THR A 116 49.75 -34.24 -14.90
CA THR A 116 51.19 -34.30 -14.59
C THR A 116 51.58 -35.77 -14.53
N SER A 117 52.24 -36.23 -15.59
CA SER A 117 52.96 -37.52 -15.61
C SER A 117 54.12 -37.47 -14.60
N PRO A 118 54.35 -38.53 -13.80
CA PRO A 118 55.55 -38.59 -12.96
C PRO A 118 56.77 -38.85 -13.85
N ALA A 119 57.85 -38.11 -13.60
CA ALA A 119 59.13 -38.30 -14.26
C ALA A 119 59.78 -39.61 -13.77
N GLU A 120 60.27 -40.39 -14.73
CA GLU A 120 61.10 -41.57 -14.54
C GLU A 120 62.47 -41.23 -13.92
N GLY A 121 63.08 -42.22 -13.25
CA GLY A 121 64.46 -42.16 -12.76
C GLY A 121 65.50 -42.37 -13.84
#